data_AF-A0A7K7K300-F1
#
_entry.id   AF-A0A7K7K300-F1
#
_cell.length_a   1.000
_cell.length_b   1.000
_cell.length_c   1.000
_cell.angle_alpha   90.00
_cell.angle_beta   90.00
_cell.angle_gamma   90.00
#
_symmetry.space_group_name_H-M   'P 1'
#
loop_
_entity.id
_entity.type
_entity.pdbx_description
1 polymer ?
#
loop_
_entity_poly.entity_id
_entity_poly.type
_entity_poly.pdbx_seq_one_letter_code
_entity_poly.pdbx_strand_id
1 'polypeptide(L)'
;RILKFLVAKRKFKETLRPYDVKDVIEQYSAGHLDMLGRIKSLQTRVDQIVGRDRALPADKKVREKGEKPALEAELVDELSMMGRVVKVERQVQSIEHKLDLLLGLYSQCLRKGSSNSFSLAAVRAPPGEPDVTSDYHSPAEHEDISASAQTLSSSRSASANMD
;
A
#
# COMPACT_ATOMS: atom_id res chain seq x y z
N ARG A 1 -39.85 -9.88 -30.72
CA ARG A 1 -38.77 -10.51 -31.54
C ARG A 1 -38.53 -9.76 -32.86
N ILE A 2 -39.59 -9.36 -33.57
CA ILE A 2 -39.51 -8.64 -34.87
C ILE A 2 -38.65 -7.36 -34.80
N LEU A 3 -38.78 -6.53 -33.76
CA LEU A 3 -37.97 -5.31 -33.63
C LEU A 3 -36.46 -5.59 -33.51
N LYS A 4 -36.07 -6.59 -32.72
CA LYS A 4 -34.65 -7.02 -32.61
C LYS A 4 -34.12 -7.52 -33.96
N PHE A 5 -34.94 -8.24 -34.73
CA PHE A 5 -34.61 -8.67 -36.09
C PHE A 5 -34.40 -7.48 -37.04
N LEU A 6 -35.28 -6.46 -37.01
CA LEU A 6 -35.14 -5.27 -37.85
C LEU A 6 -33.89 -4.44 -37.49
N VAL A 7 -33.56 -4.31 -36.20
CA VAL A 7 -32.32 -3.65 -35.75
C VAL A 7 -31.08 -4.44 -36.19
N ALA A 8 -31.09 -5.77 -36.04
CA ALA A 8 -30.00 -6.63 -36.50
C ALA A 8 -29.82 -6.56 -38.02
N LYS A 9 -30.91 -6.60 -38.79
CA LYS A 9 -30.90 -6.43 -40.26
C LYS A 9 -30.31 -5.07 -40.66
N ARG A 10 -30.61 -4.00 -39.92
CA ARG A 10 -30.01 -2.67 -40.14
C ARG A 10 -28.51 -2.67 -39.84
N LYS A 11 -28.09 -3.18 -38.67
CA LYS A 11 -26.67 -3.27 -38.29
C LYS A 11 -25.85 -4.10 -39.28
N PHE A 12 -26.41 -5.20 -39.79
CA PHE A 12 -25.76 -6.02 -40.81
C PHE A 12 -25.55 -5.27 -42.13
N LYS A 13 -26.53 -4.46 -42.56
CA LYS A 13 -26.37 -3.61 -43.74
C LYS A 13 -25.32 -2.53 -43.53
N GLU A 14 -25.20 -2.01 -42.31
CA GLU A 14 -24.20 -0.99 -41.96
C GLU A 14 -22.78 -1.55 -42.04
N THR A 15 -22.55 -2.76 -41.54
CA THR A 15 -21.22 -3.40 -41.53
C THR A 15 -20.66 -3.72 -42.92
N LEU A 16 -21.49 -3.67 -43.96
CA LEU A 16 -21.05 -3.87 -45.36
C LEU A 16 -20.66 -2.56 -46.05
N ARG A 17 -20.89 -1.41 -45.43
CA ARG A 17 -20.44 -0.14 -45.98
C ARG A 17 -18.90 -0.07 -45.88
N PRO A 18 -18.21 0.42 -46.92
CA PRO A 18 -16.77 0.65 -46.82
C PRO A 18 -16.49 1.76 -45.80
N TYR A 19 -15.44 1.57 -45.01
CA TYR A 19 -14.99 2.59 -44.06
C TYR A 19 -14.48 3.83 -44.80
N ASP A 20 -14.90 5.00 -44.34
CA ASP A 20 -14.37 6.27 -44.81
C ASP A 20 -13.34 6.85 -43.83
N VAL A 21 -12.73 7.98 -44.21
CA VAL A 21 -11.71 8.66 -43.38
C VAL A 21 -12.29 9.09 -42.03
N LYS A 22 -13.59 9.42 -41.97
CA LYS A 22 -14.25 9.83 -40.74
C LYS A 22 -14.35 8.66 -39.77
N ASP A 23 -14.65 7.45 -40.23
CA ASP A 23 -14.69 6.26 -39.39
C ASP A 23 -13.35 6.00 -38.69
N VAL A 24 -12.25 6.15 -39.43
CA VAL A 24 -10.90 6.00 -38.90
C VAL A 24 -10.60 7.05 -37.82
N ILE A 25 -10.98 8.30 -38.09
CA ILE A 25 -10.82 9.41 -37.13
C ILE A 25 -11.67 9.16 -35.88
N GLU A 26 -12.92 8.74 -36.03
CA GLU A 26 -13.84 8.52 -34.91
C GLU A 26 -13.39 7.35 -34.03
N GLN A 27 -12.95 6.24 -34.65
CA GLN A 27 -12.38 5.10 -33.93
C GLN A 27 -11.12 5.51 -33.15
N TYR A 28 -10.20 6.22 -33.81
CA TYR A 28 -8.99 6.69 -33.15
C TYR A 28 -9.32 7.65 -32.00
N SER A 29 -10.24 8.58 -32.22
CA SER A 29 -10.66 9.57 -31.21
C SER A 29 -11.26 8.90 -29.98
N ALA A 30 -12.15 7.92 -30.17
CA ALA A 30 -12.73 7.15 -29.08
C ALA A 30 -11.68 6.33 -28.32
N GLY A 31 -10.78 5.64 -29.04
CA GLY A 31 -9.70 4.86 -28.43
C GLY A 31 -8.70 5.72 -27.67
N HIS A 32 -8.35 6.88 -28.20
CA HIS A 32 -7.45 7.83 -27.55
C HIS A 32 -8.08 8.40 -26.27
N LEU A 33 -9.38 8.73 -26.29
CA LEU A 33 -10.08 9.20 -25.10
C LEU A 33 -10.14 8.15 -23.99
N ASP A 34 -10.40 6.88 -24.33
CA ASP A 34 -10.37 5.76 -23.36
C ASP A 34 -8.96 5.57 -22.78
N MET A 35 -7.93 5.58 -23.62
CA MET A 35 -6.54 5.49 -23.18
C MET A 35 -6.19 6.63 -22.22
N LEU A 36 -6.52 7.88 -22.59
CA LEU A 36 -6.27 9.05 -21.76
C LEU A 36 -7.01 8.97 -20.42
N GLY A 37 -8.25 8.48 -20.41
CA GLY A 37 -9.02 8.24 -19.20
C GLY A 37 -8.35 7.23 -18.25
N ARG A 38 -7.83 6.12 -18.80
CA ARG A 38 -7.09 5.11 -18.03
C ARG A 38 -5.79 5.67 -17.46
N ILE A 39 -5.01 6.41 -18.26
CA ILE A 39 -3.77 7.07 -17.81
C ILE A 39 -4.08 8.04 -16.66
N LYS A 40 -5.12 8.86 -16.79
CA LYS A 40 -5.51 9.82 -15.75
C LYS A 40 -5.96 9.15 -14.45
N SER A 41 -6.71 8.04 -14.56
CA SER A 41 -7.11 7.25 -13.40
C SER A 41 -5.89 6.64 -12.69
N LEU A 42 -4.94 6.09 -13.46
CA LEU A 42 -3.70 5.55 -12.90
C LEU A 42 -2.89 6.64 -12.21
N GLN A 43 -2.73 7.79 -12.85
CA GLN A 43 -2.00 8.92 -12.29
C GLN A 43 -2.61 9.38 -10.97
N THR A 44 -3.94 9.50 -10.91
CA THR A 44 -4.67 9.86 -9.67
C THR A 44 -4.39 8.86 -8.55
N ARG A 45 -4.42 7.56 -8.84
CA ARG A 45 -4.12 6.50 -7.85
C ARG A 45 -2.67 6.55 -7.38
N VAL A 46 -1.72 6.82 -8.28
CA VAL A 46 -0.30 6.96 -7.93
C VAL A 46 -0.11 8.18 -7.03
N ASP A 47 -0.73 9.31 -7.36
CA ASP A 47 -0.62 10.55 -6.57
C ASP A 47 -1.18 10.35 -5.15
N GLN A 48 -2.30 9.64 -5.00
CA GLN A 48 -2.86 9.25 -3.71
C GLN A 48 -1.92 8.34 -2.90
N ILE A 49 -1.38 7.28 -3.52
CA ILE A 49 -0.44 6.36 -2.86
C ILE A 49 0.81 7.12 -2.39
N VAL A 50 1.31 8.06 -3.18
CA VAL A 50 2.50 8.84 -2.84
C VAL A 50 2.19 9.94 -1.82
N GLY A 51 0.93 10.39 -1.69
CA GLY A 51 0.57 11.51 -0.80
C GLY A 51 0.82 12.87 -1.45
N ARG A 52 0.92 12.92 -2.77
CA ARG A 52 0.97 14.17 -3.55
C ARG A 52 -0.43 14.56 -4.01
N ASP A 53 -1.46 14.25 -3.22
CA ASP A 53 -2.81 14.59 -3.63
C ASP A 53 -2.96 16.10 -3.56
N ARG A 54 -2.79 16.73 -4.72
CA ARG A 54 -2.96 18.15 -4.94
C ARG A 54 -4.46 18.41 -4.97
N ALA A 55 -5.11 18.27 -3.80
CA ALA A 55 -6.53 18.52 -3.53
C ALA A 55 -7.33 18.79 -4.82
N LEU A 56 -7.66 17.73 -5.57
CA LEU A 56 -8.60 17.89 -6.67
C LEU A 56 -10.01 17.58 -6.16
N PRO A 57 -10.99 18.41 -6.57
CA PRO A 57 -12.29 18.45 -5.94
C PRO A 57 -12.93 17.09 -6.13
N ALA A 58 -13.46 16.54 -5.04
CA ALA A 58 -14.43 15.47 -5.08
C ALA A 58 -15.58 15.90 -5.99
N ASP A 59 -15.48 15.60 -7.28
CA ASP A 59 -16.54 15.87 -8.24
C ASP A 59 -17.63 14.83 -7.98
N LYS A 60 -18.58 15.26 -7.13
CA LYS A 60 -20.01 14.99 -7.18
C LYS A 60 -20.37 13.57 -7.60
N LYS A 61 -20.82 12.75 -6.64
CA LYS A 61 -22.25 12.61 -6.31
C LYS A 61 -22.43 11.82 -5.01
N VAL A 62 -23.40 12.29 -4.22
CA VAL A 62 -23.96 11.71 -2.97
C VAL A 62 -23.07 11.95 -1.74
N ARG A 63 -23.53 12.46 -0.59
CA ARG A 63 -24.66 13.26 -0.11
C ARG A 63 -24.30 13.53 1.37
N GLU A 64 -24.48 14.76 1.83
CA GLU A 64 -24.63 15.18 3.24
C GLU A 64 -23.76 14.53 4.34
N LYS A 65 -22.80 15.29 4.88
CA LYS A 65 -22.91 15.98 6.18
C LYS A 65 -21.55 16.62 6.52
N GLY A 66 -21.60 17.79 7.14
CA GLY A 66 -20.45 18.62 7.46
C GLY A 66 -19.47 18.02 8.47
N GLU A 67 -18.35 18.74 8.60
CA GLU A 67 -17.39 18.70 9.72
C GLU A 67 -16.34 17.58 9.77
N LYS A 68 -15.98 16.94 8.64
CA LYS A 68 -14.90 15.92 8.62
C LYS A 68 -13.77 16.03 7.58
N PRO A 69 -13.46 17.18 6.94
CA PRO A 69 -12.37 17.19 5.96
C PRO A 69 -10.98 16.94 6.57
N ALA A 70 -10.79 17.27 7.87
CA ALA A 70 -9.49 17.13 8.53
C ALA A 70 -9.14 15.67 8.90
N LEU A 71 -10.10 14.90 9.41
CA LEU A 71 -9.87 13.51 9.81
C LEU A 71 -9.67 12.58 8.60
N GLU A 72 -10.39 12.82 7.50
CA GLU A 72 -10.15 12.05 6.28
C GLU A 72 -8.79 12.38 5.65
N ALA A 73 -8.36 13.64 5.68
CA ALA A 73 -7.04 14.03 5.19
C ALA A 73 -5.91 13.40 6.03
N GLU A 74 -6.06 13.35 7.35
CA GLU A 74 -5.09 12.71 8.25
C GLU A 74 -5.01 11.19 8.02
N LEU A 75 -6.15 10.51 7.85
CA LEU A 75 -6.18 9.07 7.53
C LEU A 75 -5.61 8.75 6.14
N VAL A 76 -5.83 9.62 5.15
CA VAL A 76 -5.25 9.48 3.81
C VAL A 76 -3.73 9.69 3.85
N ASP A 77 -3.26 10.66 4.63
CA ASP A 77 -1.83 10.88 4.83
C ASP A 77 -1.18 9.70 5.58
N GLU A 78 -1.83 9.15 6.61
CA GLU A 78 -1.35 7.95 7.31
C GLU A 78 -1.26 6.70 6.43
N LEU A 79 -2.18 6.52 5.48
CA LEU A 79 -2.13 5.41 4.51
C LEU A 79 -1.11 5.65 3.40
N SER A 80 -0.79 6.91 3.11
CA SER A 80 0.15 7.29 2.07
C SER A 80 1.58 6.85 2.37
N MET A 81 2.35 6.60 1.32
CA MET A 81 3.80 6.44 1.41
C MET A 81 4.47 7.63 2.09
N MET A 82 4.08 8.88 1.77
CA MET A 82 4.71 10.06 2.36
C MET A 82 4.43 10.16 3.87
N GLY A 83 3.17 10.07 4.30
CA GLY A 83 2.86 10.13 5.73
C GLY A 83 3.47 8.96 6.52
N ARG A 84 3.56 7.76 5.93
CA ARG A 84 4.33 6.65 6.53
C ARG A 84 5.82 6.97 6.69
N VAL A 85 6.45 7.60 5.70
CA VAL A 85 7.85 8.04 5.80
C VAL A 85 8.01 9.07 6.92
N VAL A 86 7.14 10.09 6.97
CA VAL A 86 7.16 11.11 8.04
C VAL A 86 7.00 10.48 9.43
N LYS A 87 6.16 9.45 9.57
CA LYS A 87 5.98 8.71 10.83
C LYS A 87 7.27 8.00 11.25
N VAL A 88 7.96 7.37 10.31
CA VAL A 88 9.27 6.74 10.55
C VAL A 88 10.30 7.79 10.97
N GLU A 89 10.37 8.94 10.29
CA GLU A 89 11.29 10.03 10.64
C GLU A 89 11.05 10.52 12.08
N ARG A 90 9.80 10.74 12.47
CA ARG A 90 9.45 11.13 13.86
C ARG A 90 9.85 10.07 14.87
N GLN A 91 9.66 8.79 14.55
CA GLN A 91 10.06 7.68 15.42
C GLN A 91 11.59 7.64 15.60
N VAL A 92 12.34 7.81 14.52
CA VAL A 92 13.82 7.88 14.55
C VAL A 92 14.28 9.04 15.42
N GLN A 93 13.73 10.25 15.24
CA GLN A 93 14.04 11.41 16.09
C GLN A 93 13.71 11.16 17.57
N SER A 94 12.62 10.45 17.87
CA SER A 94 12.28 10.07 19.25
C SER A 94 13.31 9.10 19.85
N ILE A 95 13.82 8.16 19.04
CA ILE A 95 14.87 7.23 19.46
C ILE A 95 16.16 8.00 19.73
N GLU A 96 16.59 8.88 18.83
CA GLU A 96 17.77 9.74 19.00
C GLU A 96 17.69 10.52 20.32
N HIS A 97 16.56 11.20 20.56
CA HIS A 97 16.36 11.96 21.81
C HIS A 97 16.41 11.07 23.06
N LYS A 98 15.80 9.88 23.03
CA LYS A 98 15.84 8.93 24.15
C LYS A 98 17.28 8.44 24.42
N LEU A 99 18.08 8.21 23.37
CA LEU A 99 19.48 7.83 23.50
C LEU A 99 20.31 8.96 24.11
N ASP A 100 20.11 10.21 23.69
CA ASP A 100 20.77 11.38 24.27
C ASP A 100 20.47 11.52 25.77
N LEU A 101 19.22 11.30 26.17
CA LEU A 101 18.82 11.30 27.58
C LEU A 101 19.55 10.20 28.37
N LEU A 102 19.60 8.97 27.85
CA LEU A 102 20.28 7.84 28.49
C LEU A 102 21.79 8.08 28.62
N LEU A 103 22.44 8.58 27.57
CA LEU A 103 23.85 8.93 27.58
C LEU A 103 24.14 10.08 28.56
N GLY A 104 23.24 11.06 28.62
CA GLY A 104 23.31 12.15 29.59
C GLY A 104 23.25 11.67 31.03
N LEU A 105 22.31 10.77 31.35
CA LEU A 105 22.20 10.13 32.68
C LEU A 105 23.45 9.31 33.01
N TYR A 106 23.91 8.47 32.07
CA TYR A 106 25.12 7.65 32.26
C TYR A 106 26.36 8.51 32.56
N SER A 107 26.55 9.57 31.79
CA SER A 107 27.66 10.52 31.98
C SER A 107 27.61 11.23 33.33
N GLN A 108 26.40 11.55 33.82
CA GLN A 108 26.22 12.13 35.15
C GLN A 108 26.59 11.15 36.26
N CYS A 109 26.19 9.88 36.14
CA CYS A 109 26.55 8.82 37.09
C CYS A 109 28.07 8.60 37.17
N LEU A 110 28.76 8.60 36.03
CA LEU A 110 30.21 8.46 35.97
C LEU A 110 30.93 9.65 36.62
N ARG A 111 30.48 10.88 36.34
CA ARG A 111 31.13 12.10 36.90
C ARG A 111 30.88 12.30 38.39
N LYS A 112 29.71 11.87 38.91
CA LYS A 112 29.37 12.01 40.34
C LYS A 112 29.87 10.86 41.23
N GLY A 113 30.52 9.83 40.67
CA GLY A 113 31.12 8.73 41.43
C GLY A 113 30.12 8.04 42.36
N SER A 114 29.26 7.16 41.81
CA SER A 114 28.41 6.18 42.51
C SER A 114 27.97 6.54 43.94
N SER A 115 27.51 7.77 44.17
CA SER A 115 26.84 8.16 45.39
C SER A 115 25.41 8.48 45.00
N ASN A 116 24.52 7.55 45.37
CA ASN A 116 23.05 7.55 45.25
C ASN A 116 22.53 6.56 44.20
N SER A 117 22.15 5.39 44.71
CA SER A 117 21.17 4.48 44.12
C SER A 117 19.90 5.26 43.77
N PHE A 118 19.72 5.61 42.50
CA PHE A 118 18.44 6.11 42.02
C PHE A 118 17.44 4.94 42.00
N SER A 119 16.56 4.93 43.00
CA SER A 119 15.39 4.05 43.01
C SER A 119 14.49 4.40 41.83
N LEU A 120 14.38 3.48 40.86
CA LEU A 120 13.47 3.55 39.71
C LEU A 120 11.98 3.42 40.07
N ALA A 121 11.63 3.46 41.37
CA ALA A 121 10.27 3.21 41.86
C ALA A 121 9.32 4.43 41.81
N ALA A 122 9.67 5.54 41.15
CA ALA A 122 8.87 6.77 41.15
C ALA A 122 8.24 7.14 39.80
N VAL A 123 8.20 6.24 38.82
CA VAL A 123 7.29 6.40 37.67
C VAL A 123 5.96 5.75 38.04
N ARG A 124 5.07 6.52 38.66
CA ARG A 124 3.67 6.15 38.84
C ARG A 124 3.03 6.12 37.45
N ALA A 125 2.87 4.92 36.88
CA ALA A 125 2.07 4.71 35.68
C ALA A 125 0.63 5.20 35.92
N PRO A 126 0.01 5.92 34.95
CA PRO A 126 -1.42 6.20 35.01
C PRO A 126 -2.20 4.88 34.87
N PRO A 127 -3.34 4.70 35.57
CA PRO A 127 -4.15 3.50 35.44
C PRO A 127 -4.89 3.55 34.10
N GLY A 128 -4.54 2.64 33.19
CA GLY A 128 -5.17 2.49 31.89
C GLY A 128 -4.73 1.21 31.19
N GLU A 129 -5.39 0.11 31.56
CA GLU A 129 -5.70 -1.11 30.77
C GLU A 129 -4.68 -1.56 29.70
N PRO A 130 -3.94 -2.67 29.90
CA PRO A 130 -3.29 -3.38 28.81
C PRO A 130 -4.30 -4.34 28.15
N ASP A 131 -4.81 -3.99 26.97
CA ASP A 131 -5.63 -4.89 26.18
C ASP A 131 -4.76 -6.01 25.57
N VAL A 132 -5.31 -7.22 25.62
CA VAL A 132 -4.59 -8.48 25.52
C VAL A 132 -4.57 -8.93 24.06
N THR A 133 -3.46 -8.74 23.34
CA THR A 133 -3.23 -9.46 22.08
C THR A 133 -1.76 -9.89 21.97
N SER A 134 -1.38 -10.98 22.64
CA SER A 134 -0.11 -11.65 22.37
C SER A 134 -0.31 -13.15 22.41
N ASP A 135 -0.93 -13.68 21.35
CA ASP A 135 -0.93 -15.11 21.07
C ASP A 135 0.38 -15.46 20.32
N TYR A 136 1.49 -15.47 21.06
CA TYR A 136 2.75 -16.03 20.55
C TYR A 136 3.06 -17.34 21.27
N HIS A 137 2.63 -18.46 20.68
CA HIS A 137 3.02 -19.79 21.13
C HIS A 137 4.23 -20.27 20.31
N SER A 138 5.40 -20.34 20.95
CA SER A 138 6.59 -20.96 20.36
C SER A 138 6.53 -22.48 20.62
N PRO A 139 6.54 -23.36 19.60
CA PRO A 139 6.66 -24.80 19.83
C PRO A 139 8.15 -25.14 19.99
N ALA A 140 8.53 -25.58 21.19
CA ALA A 140 9.81 -26.24 21.42
C ALA A 140 9.71 -27.70 20.97
N GLU A 141 10.55 -28.04 20.00
CA GLU A 141 11.20 -29.34 19.70
C GLU A 141 10.49 -30.64 20.11
N HIS A 142 10.10 -31.42 19.10
CA HIS A 142 10.07 -32.88 19.19
C HIS A 142 10.79 -33.43 17.96
N GLU A 143 11.99 -33.97 18.17
CA GLU A 143 12.63 -34.87 17.22
C GLU A 143 11.78 -36.13 17.12
N ASP A 144 11.31 -36.47 15.91
CA ASP A 144 11.14 -37.86 15.52
C ASP A 144 11.50 -38.01 14.03
N ILE A 145 12.50 -38.86 13.84
CA ILE A 145 13.13 -39.24 12.58
C ILE A 145 12.14 -40.03 11.73
N SER A 146 11.90 -39.61 10.49
CA SER A 146 11.66 -40.55 9.38
C SER A 146 11.80 -39.93 8.00
N ALA A 147 12.56 -40.65 7.19
CA ALA A 147 13.02 -40.35 5.84
C ALA A 147 11.90 -40.13 4.81
N SER A 148 12.04 -39.08 4.00
CA SER A 148 11.65 -38.95 2.58
C SER A 148 11.91 -37.49 2.18
N ALA A 149 12.56 -37.10 1.10
CA ALA A 149 12.94 -37.81 -0.10
C ALA A 149 14.28 -37.27 -0.60
N GLN A 150 15.12 -38.19 -1.04
CA GLN A 150 16.17 -37.92 -2.02
C GLN A 150 15.51 -37.41 -3.32
N THR A 151 16.36 -36.87 -4.20
CA THR A 151 16.11 -36.55 -5.62
C THR A 151 15.72 -35.09 -5.95
N LEU A 152 16.72 -34.23 -6.08
CA LEU A 152 16.85 -33.41 -7.29
C LEU A 152 18.20 -33.73 -7.92
N SER A 153 18.26 -34.92 -8.53
CA SER A 153 19.29 -35.29 -9.47
C SER A 153 19.17 -34.39 -10.70
N SER A 154 20.23 -33.62 -10.91
CA SER A 154 20.76 -33.19 -12.20
C SER A 154 20.19 -34.01 -13.37
N SER A 155 19.32 -33.39 -14.18
CA SER A 155 18.93 -33.95 -15.48
C SER A 155 19.49 -33.05 -16.56
N ARG A 156 20.68 -33.45 -17.03
CA ARG A 156 21.20 -33.10 -18.35
C ARG A 156 20.31 -33.81 -19.38
N SER A 157 19.75 -33.07 -20.32
CA SER A 157 19.14 -33.64 -21.52
C SER A 157 19.79 -32.99 -22.73
N ALA A 158 20.79 -33.68 -23.29
CA ALA A 158 21.28 -33.46 -24.62
C ALA A 158 20.60 -34.48 -25.54
N SER A 159 19.92 -34.01 -26.60
CA SER A 159 19.60 -34.69 -27.87
C SER A 159 18.63 -33.77 -28.62
N ALA A 160 18.55 -33.60 -29.94
CA ALA A 160 19.41 -33.80 -31.10
C ALA A 160 18.57 -33.31 -32.29
N ASN A 161 19.20 -32.55 -33.20
CA ASN A 161 19.02 -32.54 -34.66
C ASN A 161 17.72 -32.07 -35.38
N MET A 162 17.98 -31.46 -36.57
CA MET A 162 17.12 -31.04 -37.71
C MET A 162 16.24 -29.81 -37.44
N ASP A 163 16.28 -28.70 -38.19
CA ASP A 163 16.44 -28.46 -39.65
C ASP A 163 17.36 -27.26 -39.97
#